data_AF-A0A3M1LI63-F1
#
_entry.id   AF-A0A3M1LI63-F1
#
_cell.length_a   1.000
_cell.length_b   1.000
_cell.length_c   1.000
_cell.angle_alpha   90.00
_cell.angle_beta   90.00
_cell.angle_gamma   90.00
#
_symmetry.space_group_name_H-M   'P 1'
#
loop_
_entity.id
_entity.type
_entity.pdbx_description
1 polymer ?
#
loop_
_entity_poly.entity_id
_entity_poly.type
_entity_poly.pdbx_seq_one_letter_code
_entity_poly.pdbx_strand_id
1 'polypeptide(L)' 'AAEAILEALASGPLAAGALARATTLSPKALEEALDYLKKRDLVGRDADGRWDLLVPLMRRWLRLRQSQVKGAF' A
#
# COMPACT_ATOMS: atom_id res chain seq x y z
N ALA A 1 -2.69 3.25 -9.93
CA ALA A 1 -3.36 3.53 -8.64
C ALA A 1 -3.09 2.43 -7.61
N ALA A 2 -3.50 1.18 -7.85
CA ALA A 2 -3.31 0.07 -6.90
C ALA A 2 -1.84 -0.22 -6.55
N GLU A 3 -0.93 -0.20 -7.53
CA GLU A 3 0.51 -0.42 -7.30
C GLU A 3 1.11 0.62 -6.34
N ALA A 4 0.78 1.90 -6.52
CA ALA A 4 1.25 2.97 -5.63
C ALA A 4 0.80 2.78 -4.16
N ILE A 5 -0.40 2.24 -3.95
CA ILE A 5 -0.90 1.91 -2.60
C ILE A 5 -0.10 0.76 -2.00
N LEU A 6 0.14 -0.30 -2.79
CA LEU A 6 0.93 -1.45 -2.34
C LEU A 6 2.36 -1.02 -1.98
N GLU A 7 2.98 -0.18 -2.81
CA GLU A 7 4.31 0.36 -2.55
C GLU A 7 4.37 1.24 -1.31
N ALA A 8 3.36 2.09 -1.07
CA ALA A 8 3.26 2.90 0.14
C ALA A 8 3.16 2.02 1.40
N LEU A 9 2.34 0.97 1.34
CA LEU A 9 2.13 0.03 2.45
C LEU A 9 3.31 -0.95 2.66
N ALA A 10 4.24 -1.05 1.71
CA ALA A 10 5.42 -1.91 1.86
C ALA A 10 6.28 -1.50 3.09
N SER A 11 6.27 -0.22 3.43
CA SER A 11 6.99 0.35 4.58
C SER A 11 6.28 0.12 5.92
N GLY A 12 4.99 -0.22 5.92
CA GLY A 12 4.20 -0.39 7.14
C GLY A 12 2.73 0.01 6.98
N PRO A 13 1.93 -0.19 8.04
CA PRO A 13 0.53 0.21 8.06
C PRO A 13 0.38 1.74 8.00
N LEU A 14 -0.58 2.23 7.22
CA LEU A 14 -0.84 3.66 7.02
C LEU A 14 -2.31 4.02 7.18
N ALA A 15 -2.58 5.16 7.80
CA ALA A 15 -3.92 5.73 7.82
C ALA A 15 -4.35 6.19 6.42
N ALA A 16 -5.66 6.20 6.13
CA ALA A 16 -6.18 6.59 4.82
C ALA A 16 -5.70 7.99 4.36
N GLY A 17 -5.63 8.95 5.29
CA GLY A 17 -5.10 10.29 5.00
C GLY A 17 -3.60 10.30 4.66
N ALA A 18 -2.81 9.44 5.29
CA ALA A 18 -1.39 9.28 4.98
C ALA A 18 -1.20 8.61 3.61
N LEU A 19 -2.03 7.61 3.29
CA LEU A 19 -2.09 6.97 1.98
C LEU A 19 -2.45 7.94 0.86
N ALA A 20 -3.42 8.81 1.07
CA ALA A 20 -3.80 9.85 0.11
C ALA A 20 -2.61 10.78 -0.21
N ARG A 21 -1.88 11.19 0.83
CA ARG A 21 -0.68 12.03 0.68
C ARG A 21 0.47 11.29 -0.02
N ALA A 22 0.68 10.02 0.29
CA ALA A 22 1.76 9.22 -0.28
C ALA A 22 1.53 8.85 -1.75
N THR A 23 0.27 8.70 -2.16
CA THR A 23 -0.09 8.24 -3.52
C THR A 23 -0.53 9.35 -4.45
N THR A 24 -0.78 10.57 -3.93
CA THR A 24 -1.29 11.72 -4.71
C THR A 24 -2.62 11.44 -5.44
N LEU A 25 -3.31 10.36 -5.06
CA LEU A 25 -4.58 9.96 -5.65
C LEU A 25 -5.71 10.85 -5.12
N SER A 26 -6.72 11.11 -5.96
CA SER A 26 -7.97 11.70 -5.48
C SER A 26 -8.64 10.76 -4.46
N PRO A 27 -9.43 11.29 -3.50
CA PRO A 27 -10.09 10.45 -2.50
C PRO A 27 -10.93 9.32 -3.12
N LYS A 28 -11.66 9.62 -4.20
CA LYS A 28 -12.46 8.63 -4.93
C LYS A 28 -11.60 7.52 -5.55
N ALA A 29 -10.50 7.88 -6.22
CA ALA A 29 -9.60 6.90 -6.83
C ALA A 29 -8.87 6.05 -5.78
N LEU A 30 -8.57 6.63 -4.61
CA LEU A 30 -7.99 5.92 -3.48
C LEU A 30 -8.99 4.89 -2.93
N GLU A 31 -10.25 5.27 -2.73
CA GLU A 31 -11.30 4.37 -2.26
C GLU A 31 -11.55 3.22 -3.24
N GLU A 32 -11.68 3.51 -4.53
CA GLU A 32 -11.86 2.49 -5.58
C GLU A 32 -10.68 1.51 -5.62
N ALA A 33 -9.46 2.01 -5.49
CA ALA A 33 -8.27 1.16 -5.48
C ALA A 33 -8.14 0.33 -4.19
N LEU A 34 -8.48 0.90 -3.03
CA LEU A 34 -8.52 0.16 -1.76
C LEU A 34 -9.61 -0.92 -1.78
N ASP A 35 -10.80 -0.63 -2.32
CA ASP A 35 -11.88 -1.61 -2.46
C ASP A 35 -11.47 -2.74 -3.43
N TYR A 36 -10.85 -2.39 -4.56
CA TYR A 36 -10.29 -3.37 -5.51
C TYR A 36 -9.27 -4.31 -4.87
N LEU A 37 -8.36 -3.78 -4.06
CA LEU A 37 -7.32 -4.55 -3.36
C LEU A 37 -7.89 -5.37 -2.21
N LYS A 38 -8.85 -4.82 -1.47
CA LYS A 38 -9.54 -5.49 -0.36
C LYS A 38 -10.32 -6.71 -0.85
N LYS A 39 -11.04 -6.59 -1.98
CA LYS A 39 -11.77 -7.70 -2.62
C LYS A 39 -10.88 -8.87 -3.06
N ARG A 40 -9.57 -8.69 -3.06
CA ARG A 40 -8.57 -9.70 -3.44
C ARG A 40 -7.72 -10.16 -2.25
N ASP A 41 -8.13 -9.81 -1.03
CA ASP A 41 -7.42 -10.15 0.21
C ASP A 41 -5.95 -9.67 0.23
N LEU A 42 -5.64 -8.58 -0.47
CA LEU A 42 -4.29 -8.02 -0.53
C LEU A 42 -4.04 -7.00 0.59
N VAL A 43 -5.08 -6.26 0.97
CA VAL A 43 -5.03 -5.22 2.00
C VAL A 43 -6.17 -5.38 2.99
N GLY A 44 -5.92 -5.01 4.24
CA GLY A 44 -6.89 -5.06 5.33
C GLY A 44 -6.73 -3.86 6.25
N ARG A 45 -7.63 -3.74 7.22
CA ARG A 45 -7.48 -2.77 8.32
C ARG A 45 -6.96 -3.48 9.56
N ASP A 46 -6.00 -2.87 10.23
CA ASP A 46 -5.56 -3.28 11.57
C ASP A 46 -6.56 -2.85 12.66
N ALA A 47 -6.26 -3.20 13.90
CA ALA A 47 -7.08 -2.85 15.07
C ALA A 47 -7.20 -1.33 15.29
N ASP A 48 -6.25 -0.54 14.78
CA ASP A 48 -6.22 0.92 14.85
C ASP A 48 -6.93 1.58 13.66
N GLY A 49 -7.50 0.79 12.75
CA GLY A 49 -8.17 1.27 11.54
C GLY A 49 -7.22 1.74 10.43
N ARG A 50 -5.92 1.46 10.53
CA ARG A 50 -4.93 1.73 9.49
C ARG A 50 -4.96 0.62 8.44
N TRP A 51 -4.65 0.98 7.21
CA TRP A 51 -4.54 0.04 6.11
C TRP A 51 -3.19 -0.65 6.15
N ASP A 52 -3.18 -1.97 5.93
CA ASP A 52 -1.97 -2.75 5.87
C ASP A 52 -2.02 -3.88 4.83
N LEU A 53 -0.85 -4.40 4.45
CA LEU A 53 -0.73 -5.57 3.59
C LEU A 53 -1.04 -6.85 4.37
N LEU A 54 -2.01 -7.62 3.89
CA LEU A 54 -2.35 -8.91 4.47
C LEU A 54 -1.37 -10.03 4.11
N VAL A 55 -0.59 -9.84 3.04
CA VAL A 55 0.30 -10.88 2.49
C VAL A 55 1.76 -10.55 2.85
N PRO A 56 2.38 -11.21 3.85
CA PRO A 56 3.74 -10.88 4.30
C PRO A 56 4.81 -11.07 3.22
N LEU A 57 4.63 -12.07 2.36
CA LEU A 57 5.53 -12.33 1.23
C LEU A 57 5.54 -11.16 0.25
N MET A 58 4.37 -10.58 -0.04
CA MET A 58 4.25 -9.42 -0.93
C MET A 58 4.95 -8.20 -0.34
N ARG A 59 4.82 -7.96 0.97
CA ARG A 59 5.59 -6.90 1.66
C ARG A 59 7.09 -7.10 1.49
N ARG A 60 7.59 -8.32 1.67
CA ARG A 60 9.02 -8.62 1.50
C ARG A 60 9.47 -8.37 0.06
N TRP A 61 8.70 -8.83 -0.92
CA TRP A 61 9.00 -8.63 -2.33
C TRP A 61 9.03 -7.14 -2.70
N LEU A 62 8.04 -6.35 -2.26
CA LEU A 62 7.99 -4.90 -2.50
C LEU A 62 9.19 -4.17 -1.90
N ARG A 63 9.59 -4.53 -0.67
CA ARG A 63 10.79 -3.95 -0.04
C ARG A 63 12.07 -4.27 -0.82
N LEU A 64 12.23 -5.52 -1.28
CA LEU A 64 13.36 -5.91 -2.11
C LEU A 64 13.41 -5.11 -3.43
N ARG A 65 12.28 -4.95 -4.10
CA ARG A 65 12.16 -4.14 -5.33
C ARG A 65 12.59 -2.69 -5.08
N GLN A 66 12.13 -2.09 -3.98
CA GLN A 66 12.51 -0.72 -3.60
C GLN A 66 14.00 -0.58 -3.27
N SER A 67 14.61 -1.59 -2.65
CA SER A 67 16.06 -1.62 -2.39
C SER A 67 16.88 -1.71 -3.68
N GLN A 68 16.43 -2.49 -4.68
CA GLN A 68 17.11 -2.56 -5.97
C GLN A 68 17.04 -1.25 -6.75
N VAL A 69 15.91 -0.54 -6.70
CA VAL A 69 15.77 0.78 -7.31
C VAL A 69 16.69 1.81 -6.64
N LYS A 70 16.90 1.72 -5.31
CA LYS A 70 17.80 2.62 -4.57
C LYS A 70 19.28 2.32 -4.74
N GLY A 71 19.65 1.08 -5.08
CA GLY A 71 21.05 0.66 -5.29
C GLY A 71 21.59 0.91 -6.71
N ALA A 72 20.81 1.55 -7.59
CA ALA A 72 21.18 1.83 -8.98
C ALA A 72 21.87 3.19 -9.20
N PHE A 73 22.36 3.83 -8.13
CA PHE A 73 23.06 5.12 -8.16
C PHE A 73 24.43 5.01 -7.48
#